data_AF-A0A1F8UI97-F1
#
_entry.id   AF-A0A1F8UI97-F1
#
_cell.length_a   1.000
_cell.length_b   1.000
_cell.length_c   1.000
_cell.angle_alpha   90.00
_cell.angle_beta   90.00
_cell.angle_gamma   90.00
#
_symmetry.space_group_name_H-M   'P 1'
#
loop_
_entity.id
_entity.type
_entity.pdbx_description
1 polymer ?
#
loop_
_entity_poly.entity_id
_entity_poly.type
_entity_poly.pdbx_seq_one_letter_code
_entity_poly.pdbx_strand_id
1 'polypeptide(L)'
;MKIIDEKGRVFGSINVVDLVVILAIVAICAVVYKSMVMKKVNVLENKKPYEIQVLVKSILPQMAEQVKEKDIFLEDGSNAVLGEVINIQIDVTKNEVQTADGRIVIAPVETRRDIIITLKGTGKFDEQRGLMFGNKDWQAGGAIVIKSSKVKFGGNIYNITD
;
A
#
# COMPACT_ATOMS: atom_id res chain seq x y z
N MET A 1 -24.96 -54.94 13.47
CA MET A 1 -24.66 -54.43 14.83
C MET A 1 -25.46 -53.16 15.05
N LYS A 2 -26.19 -53.01 16.16
CA LYS A 2 -26.91 -51.77 16.48
C LYS A 2 -25.87 -50.72 16.90
N ILE A 3 -25.81 -49.60 16.18
CA ILE A 3 -24.86 -48.50 16.43
C ILE A 3 -25.27 -47.70 17.67
N ILE A 4 -26.56 -47.75 18.05
CA ILE A 4 -27.16 -47.02 19.15
C ILE A 4 -27.87 -48.01 20.08
N ASP A 5 -27.61 -47.91 21.39
CA ASP A 5 -28.26 -48.73 22.42
C ASP A 5 -29.62 -48.15 22.87
N GLU A 6 -30.41 -48.93 23.61
CA GLU A 6 -31.75 -48.53 24.09
C GLU A 6 -31.73 -47.37 25.11
N LYS A 7 -30.54 -46.98 25.58
CA LYS A 7 -30.31 -45.85 26.49
C LYS A 7 -29.81 -44.61 25.73
N GLY A 8 -29.80 -44.64 24.40
CA GLY A 8 -29.36 -43.52 23.56
C GLY A 8 -27.84 -43.32 23.60
N ARG A 9 -27.05 -44.39 23.77
CA ARG A 9 -25.58 -44.34 23.69
C ARG A 9 -25.09 -44.89 22.36
N VAL A 10 -24.16 -44.18 21.74
CA VAL A 10 -23.48 -44.62 20.51
C VAL A 10 -22.25 -45.44 20.92
N PHE A 11 -22.14 -46.67 20.41
CA PHE A 11 -21.09 -47.63 20.79
C PHE A 11 -21.00 -47.95 22.30
N GLY A 12 -22.08 -47.83 23.06
CA GLY A 12 -22.16 -48.23 24.49
C GLY A 12 -21.46 -47.30 25.50
N SER A 13 -20.61 -46.39 25.03
CA SER A 13 -19.76 -45.54 25.90
C SER A 13 -20.12 -44.05 25.88
N ILE A 14 -20.69 -43.52 24.79
CA ILE A 14 -20.91 -42.07 24.61
C ILE A 14 -22.40 -41.79 24.46
N ASN A 15 -22.92 -40.81 25.19
CA ASN A 15 -24.32 -40.36 25.05
C ASN A 15 -24.52 -39.65 23.69
N VAL A 16 -25.61 -39.96 22.98
CA VAL A 16 -25.98 -39.30 21.70
C VAL A 16 -26.03 -37.77 21.84
N VAL A 17 -26.50 -37.25 22.98
CA VAL A 17 -26.55 -35.80 23.23
C VAL A 17 -25.15 -35.19 23.26
N ASP A 18 -24.19 -35.88 23.89
CA ASP A 18 -22.80 -35.42 23.99
C ASP A 18 -22.11 -35.44 22.62
N LEU A 19 -22.38 -36.47 21.82
CA LEU A 19 -21.90 -36.57 20.43
C LEU A 19 -22.35 -35.38 19.57
N VAL A 20 -23.61 -34.95 19.71
CA VAL A 20 -24.16 -33.80 18.98
C VAL A 20 -23.48 -32.49 19.40
N VAL A 21 -23.21 -32.31 20.70
CA VAL A 21 -22.50 -31.13 21.21
C VAL A 21 -21.06 -31.09 20.70
N ILE A 22 -20.35 -32.22 20.72
CA ILE A 22 -18.98 -32.32 20.17
C ILE A 22 -18.96 -31.99 18.67
N LEU A 23 -19.92 -32.52 17.90
CA LEU A 23 -20.04 -32.19 16.47
C LEU A 23 -20.31 -30.70 16.23
N ALA A 24 -21.16 -30.07 17.05
CA ALA A 24 -21.42 -28.63 16.95
C ALA A 24 -20.16 -27.79 17.23
N ILE A 25 -19.38 -28.17 18.25
CA ILE A 25 -18.11 -27.49 18.57
C ILE A 25 -17.11 -27.63 17.43
N VAL A 26 -16.96 -28.83 16.87
CA VAL A 26 -16.06 -29.07 15.73
C VAL A 26 -16.49 -28.26 14.51
N ALA A 27 -17.78 -28.17 14.23
CA ALA A 27 -18.32 -27.36 13.13
C ALA A 27 -18.00 -25.86 13.32
N ILE A 28 -18.18 -25.33 14.52
CA ILE A 28 -17.84 -23.93 14.84
C ILE A 28 -16.34 -23.69 14.67
N CYS A 29 -15.49 -24.58 15.22
CA CYS A 29 -14.04 -24.49 15.07
C CYS A 29 -13.61 -24.55 13.60
N ALA A 30 -14.23 -25.41 12.78
CA ALA A 30 -13.96 -25.51 11.35
C ALA A 30 -14.35 -24.25 10.59
N VAL A 31 -15.50 -23.63 10.90
CA VAL A 31 -15.94 -22.37 10.31
C VAL A 31 -14.99 -21.23 10.68
N VAL A 32 -14.61 -21.14 11.95
CA VAL A 32 -13.67 -20.13 12.46
C VAL A 32 -12.28 -20.31 11.83
N TYR A 33 -11.78 -21.54 11.76
CA TYR A 33 -10.50 -21.87 11.11
C TYR A 33 -10.53 -21.54 9.62
N LYS A 34 -11.57 -21.97 8.89
CA LYS A 34 -11.74 -21.68 7.46
C LYS A 34 -11.78 -20.16 7.20
N SER A 35 -12.50 -19.41 8.03
CA SER A 35 -12.58 -17.94 7.93
C SER A 35 -11.21 -17.28 8.12
N MET A 36 -10.43 -17.74 9.09
CA MET A 36 -9.07 -17.24 9.33
C MET A 36 -8.09 -17.60 8.19
N VAL A 37 -8.18 -18.82 7.65
CA VAL A 37 -7.32 -19.26 6.54
C VAL A 37 -7.67 -18.55 5.24
N MET A 38 -8.95 -18.46 4.87
CA MET A 38 -9.37 -17.77 3.64
C MET A 38 -9.05 -16.27 3.66
N LYS A 39 -9.10 -15.62 4.82
CA LYS A 39 -8.63 -14.24 4.98
C LYS A 39 -7.14 -14.08 4.71
N LYS A 40 -6.30 -15.09 5.01
CA LYS A 40 -4.87 -15.06 4.72
C LYS A 40 -4.55 -15.35 3.25
N VAL A 41 -5.28 -16.27 2.61
CA VAL A 41 -5.07 -16.64 1.21
C VAL A 41 -5.42 -15.47 0.26
N ASN A 42 -6.52 -14.75 0.48
CA ASN A 42 -6.92 -13.59 -0.33
C ASN A 42 -5.98 -12.36 -0.24
N VAL A 43 -5.04 -12.33 0.70
CA VAL A 43 -4.13 -11.19 0.89
C VAL A 43 -2.84 -11.36 0.07
N LEU A 44 -2.50 -12.58 -0.33
CA LEU A 44 -1.28 -12.86 -1.09
C LEU A 44 -1.49 -12.83 -2.62
N GLU A 45 -2.73 -13.04 -3.09
CA GLU A 45 -2.97 -13.37 -4.50
C GLU A 45 -3.04 -12.19 -5.49
N ASN A 46 -3.10 -10.93 -5.04
CA ASN A 46 -3.35 -9.78 -5.94
C ASN A 46 -2.33 -8.65 -5.85
N LYS A 47 -1.13 -8.96 -5.37
CA LYS A 47 -0.03 -7.98 -5.29
C LYS A 47 0.79 -7.99 -6.59
N LYS A 48 0.81 -6.86 -7.30
CA LYS A 48 1.57 -6.65 -8.54
C LYS A 48 2.61 -5.55 -8.36
N PRO A 49 3.74 -5.60 -9.09
CA PRO A 49 4.65 -4.46 -9.15
C PRO A 49 3.96 -3.29 -9.84
N TYR A 50 4.22 -2.07 -9.39
CA TYR A 50 3.91 -0.84 -10.09
C TYR A 50 5.09 0.13 -9.95
N GLU A 51 5.21 1.02 -10.92
CA GLU A 51 6.10 2.17 -10.87
C GLU A 51 5.27 3.41 -10.52
N ILE A 52 5.59 4.02 -9.38
CA ILE A 52 4.94 5.22 -8.90
C ILE A 52 5.90 6.39 -9.01
N GLN A 53 5.46 7.44 -9.68
CA GLN A 53 6.21 8.69 -9.77
C GLN A 53 5.67 9.66 -8.74
N VAL A 54 6.54 10.13 -7.84
CA VAL A 54 6.21 11.17 -6.87
C VAL A 54 6.93 12.45 -7.27
N LEU A 55 6.16 13.51 -7.53
CA LEU A 55 6.66 14.84 -7.82
C LEU A 55 6.77 15.64 -6.53
N VAL A 56 7.98 16.11 -6.24
CA VAL A 56 8.29 17.01 -5.12
C VAL A 56 8.79 18.32 -5.72
N LYS A 57 8.08 19.42 -5.45
CA LYS A 57 8.38 20.72 -6.03
C LYS A 57 9.15 21.64 -5.09
N SER A 58 9.94 22.54 -5.68
CA SER A 58 10.56 23.70 -5.03
C SER A 58 11.43 23.37 -3.81
N ILE A 59 12.22 22.30 -3.90
CA ILE A 59 13.20 21.94 -2.86
C ILE A 59 14.56 22.55 -3.13
N LEU A 60 15.40 22.59 -2.10
CA LEU A 60 16.79 23.02 -2.25
C LEU A 60 17.59 21.94 -3.03
N PRO A 61 18.55 22.33 -3.89
CA PRO A 61 19.39 21.38 -4.63
C PRO A 61 20.05 20.33 -3.72
N GLN A 62 20.54 20.76 -2.55
CA GLN A 62 21.20 19.87 -1.59
C GLN A 62 20.28 18.76 -1.05
N MET A 63 18.96 19.02 -1.00
CA MET A 63 17.96 18.03 -0.59
C MET A 63 17.68 17.05 -1.72
N ALA A 64 17.56 17.54 -2.97
CA ALA A 64 17.38 16.71 -4.15
C ALA A 64 18.51 15.68 -4.31
N GLU A 65 19.76 16.12 -4.11
CA GLU A 65 20.97 15.31 -4.21
C GLU A 65 21.10 14.22 -3.13
N GLN A 66 20.29 14.26 -2.06
CA GLN A 66 20.28 13.20 -1.05
C GLN A 66 19.56 11.94 -1.51
N VAL A 67 18.69 12.03 -2.53
CA VAL A 67 17.96 10.88 -3.07
C VAL A 67 18.87 10.12 -4.02
N LYS A 68 18.95 8.81 -3.83
CA LYS A 68 19.75 7.94 -4.69
C LYS A 68 18.93 6.77 -5.19
N GLU A 69 19.31 6.24 -6.34
CA GLU A 69 18.81 4.95 -6.80
C GLU A 69 19.08 3.89 -5.72
N LYS A 70 18.15 2.94 -5.59
CA LYS A 70 18.11 1.90 -4.55
C LYS A 70 17.75 2.38 -3.14
N ASP A 71 17.50 3.68 -2.93
CA ASP A 71 16.91 4.12 -1.67
C ASP A 71 15.51 3.52 -1.51
N ILE A 72 15.16 3.13 -0.28
CA ILE A 72 13.82 2.66 0.06
C ILE A 72 13.04 3.83 0.64
N PHE A 73 11.89 4.12 0.04
CA PHE A 73 10.96 5.12 0.57
C PHE A 73 9.76 4.45 1.25
N LEU A 74 9.32 5.11 2.31
CA LEU A 74 8.17 4.74 3.11
C LEU A 74 7.18 5.91 3.12
N GLU A 75 5.90 5.60 3.27
CA GLU A 75 4.88 6.59 3.56
C GLU A 75 5.05 7.14 4.98
N ASP A 76 5.01 8.46 5.12
CA ASP A 76 5.11 9.10 6.40
C ASP A 76 3.77 9.08 7.15
N GLY A 77 3.73 8.28 8.22
CA GLY A 77 2.55 8.09 9.06
C GLY A 77 2.26 6.61 9.25
N SER A 78 2.06 5.86 8.15
CA SER A 78 1.83 4.41 8.21
C SER A 78 3.11 3.59 8.23
N ASN A 79 4.26 4.17 7.81
CA ASN A 79 5.49 3.43 7.54
C ASN A 79 5.29 2.29 6.52
N ALA A 80 4.28 2.38 5.65
CA ALA A 80 4.13 1.44 4.55
C ALA A 80 5.32 1.61 3.60
N VAL A 81 5.99 0.50 3.26
CA VAL A 81 7.05 0.51 2.26
C VAL A 81 6.42 0.79 0.90
N LEU A 82 6.90 1.85 0.25
CA LEU A 82 6.40 2.29 -1.04
C LEU A 82 7.13 1.60 -2.17
N GLY A 83 8.43 1.41 -2.01
CA GLY A 83 9.26 0.81 -3.02
C GLY A 83 10.69 1.30 -2.96
N GLU A 84 11.45 0.78 -3.91
CA GLU A 84 12.83 1.16 -4.18
C GLU A 84 12.88 2.22 -5.28
N VAL A 85 13.75 3.22 -5.15
CA VAL A 85 13.99 4.22 -6.19
C VAL A 85 14.68 3.56 -7.39
N ILE A 86 14.03 3.57 -8.55
CA ILE A 86 14.58 3.05 -9.81
C ILE A 86 15.01 4.16 -10.78
N ASN A 87 14.48 5.37 -10.61
CA ASN A 87 14.83 6.52 -11.43
C ASN A 87 14.57 7.82 -10.69
N ILE A 88 15.42 8.82 -10.95
CA ILE A 88 15.31 10.17 -10.38
C ILE A 88 15.48 11.17 -11.52
N GLN A 89 14.54 12.09 -11.65
CA GLN A 89 14.64 13.23 -12.56
C GLN A 89 14.67 14.51 -11.73
N ILE A 90 15.61 15.40 -12.04
CA ILE A 90 15.82 16.65 -11.29
C ILE A 90 15.83 17.79 -12.31
N ASP A 91 14.88 18.70 -12.18
CA ASP A 91 14.75 19.87 -13.03
C ASP A 91 14.82 21.17 -12.22
N VAL A 92 15.17 22.27 -12.87
CA VAL A 92 15.03 23.61 -12.25
C VAL A 92 13.55 23.92 -12.07
N THR A 93 13.16 24.31 -10.85
CA THR A 93 11.78 24.71 -10.57
C THR A 93 11.38 25.88 -11.47
N LYS A 94 10.17 25.82 -12.02
CA LYS A 94 9.62 26.89 -12.85
C LYS A 94 8.34 27.43 -12.22
N ASN A 95 8.23 28.74 -12.15
CA ASN A 95 7.05 29.43 -11.63
C ASN A 95 6.40 30.29 -12.71
N GLU A 96 5.09 30.41 -12.64
CA GLU A 96 4.35 31.43 -13.38
C GLU A 96 4.52 32.78 -12.67
N VAL A 97 5.00 33.77 -13.41
CA VAL A 97 5.25 35.12 -12.91
C VAL A 97 4.49 36.11 -13.77
N GLN A 98 3.78 37.04 -13.14
CA GLN A 98 3.13 38.14 -13.82
C GLN A 98 4.15 39.26 -14.10
N THR A 99 4.30 39.64 -15.35
CA THR A 99 5.16 40.75 -15.77
C THR A 99 4.45 42.09 -15.59
N ALA A 100 5.20 43.19 -15.60
CA ALA A 100 4.66 44.54 -15.40
C ALA A 100 3.63 44.97 -16.48
N ASP A 101 3.66 44.33 -17.64
CA ASP A 101 2.69 44.53 -18.74
C ASP A 101 1.49 43.56 -18.68
N GLY A 102 1.34 42.81 -17.57
CA GLY A 102 0.19 41.95 -17.31
C GLY A 102 0.25 40.55 -17.91
N ARG A 103 1.33 40.18 -18.64
CA ARG A 103 1.51 38.82 -19.18
C ARG A 103 1.90 37.83 -18.09
N ILE A 104 1.57 36.56 -18.28
CA ILE A 104 2.07 35.46 -17.46
C ILE A 104 3.20 34.77 -18.24
N VAL A 105 4.38 34.69 -17.63
CA VAL A 105 5.54 33.99 -18.19
C VAL A 105 6.02 32.90 -17.24
N ILE A 106 6.60 31.84 -17.80
CA ILE A 106 7.24 30.78 -17.02
C ILE A 106 8.70 31.15 -16.80
N ALA A 107 9.08 31.41 -15.54
CA ALA A 107 10.44 31.79 -15.17
C ALA A 107 11.12 30.69 -14.33
N PRO A 108 12.39 30.35 -14.62
CA PRO A 108 13.15 29.41 -13.80
C PRO A 108 13.53 30.05 -12.45
N VAL A 109 13.51 29.23 -11.39
CA VAL A 109 13.97 29.58 -10.06
C VAL A 109 15.26 28.82 -9.79
N GLU A 110 16.39 29.40 -10.20
CA GLU A 110 17.72 28.74 -10.18
C GLU A 110 18.14 28.17 -8.82
N THR A 111 17.61 28.74 -7.73
CA THR A 111 17.88 28.31 -6.35
C THR A 111 17.07 27.09 -5.90
N ARG A 112 16.16 26.57 -6.74
CA ARG A 112 15.22 25.50 -6.40
C ARG A 112 15.21 24.40 -7.46
N ARG A 113 14.82 23.19 -7.05
CA ARG A 113 14.65 22.03 -7.92
C ARG A 113 13.28 21.40 -7.71
N ASP A 114 12.73 20.90 -8.80
CA ASP A 114 11.62 19.95 -8.79
C ASP A 114 12.21 18.57 -9.05
N ILE A 115 11.79 17.56 -8.29
CA ILE A 115 12.25 16.19 -8.46
C ILE A 115 11.07 15.25 -8.71
N ILE A 116 11.25 14.34 -9.67
CA ILE A 116 10.37 13.20 -9.88
C ILE A 116 11.13 11.96 -9.44
N ILE A 117 10.64 11.34 -8.36
CA ILE A 117 11.18 10.09 -7.83
C ILE A 117 10.29 8.96 -8.33
N THR A 118 10.87 8.05 -9.13
CA THR A 118 10.18 6.84 -9.58
C THR A 118 10.49 5.69 -8.63
N LEU A 119 9.46 5.22 -7.93
CA LEU A 119 9.52 4.13 -6.98
C LEU A 119 8.94 2.86 -7.60
N LYS A 120 9.68 1.77 -7.56
CA LYS A 120 9.16 0.44 -7.88
C LYS A 120 8.75 -0.27 -6.61
N GLY A 121 7.47 -0.56 -6.49
CA GLY A 121 6.93 -1.25 -5.33
C GLY A 121 5.78 -2.17 -5.66
N THR A 122 5.30 -2.87 -4.64
CA THR A 122 4.26 -3.88 -4.80
C THR A 122 2.95 -3.38 -4.21
N GLY A 123 1.97 -3.14 -5.08
CA GLY A 123 0.62 -2.69 -4.73
C GLY A 123 -0.44 -3.75 -5.00
N LYS A 124 -1.64 -3.57 -4.43
CA LYS A 124 -2.83 -4.36 -4.75
C LYS A 124 -3.86 -3.44 -5.38
N PHE A 125 -4.46 -3.86 -6.49
CA PHE A 125 -5.63 -3.15 -7.02
C PHE A 125 -6.90 -3.63 -6.31
N ASP A 126 -7.72 -2.68 -5.85
CA ASP A 126 -9.04 -2.89 -5.26
C ASP A 126 -10.08 -2.22 -6.16
N GLU A 127 -11.14 -2.93 -6.54
CA GLU A 127 -12.14 -2.41 -7.48
C GLU A 127 -12.88 -1.17 -6.98
N GLN A 128 -13.00 -0.99 -5.66
CA GLN A 128 -13.72 0.14 -5.07
C GLN A 128 -12.78 1.30 -4.69
N ARG A 129 -11.54 0.99 -4.31
CA ARG A 129 -10.57 1.97 -3.77
C ARG A 129 -9.45 2.33 -4.75
N GLY A 130 -9.32 1.60 -5.85
CA GLY A 130 -8.22 1.72 -6.80
C GLY A 130 -6.94 1.07 -6.29
N LEU A 131 -5.79 1.61 -6.69
CA LEU A 131 -4.49 1.05 -6.32
C LEU A 131 -4.20 1.29 -4.83
N MET A 132 -3.74 0.25 -4.15
CA MET A 132 -3.40 0.28 -2.74
C MET A 132 -1.95 -0.13 -2.50
N PHE A 133 -1.22 0.72 -1.78
CA PHE A 133 0.09 0.40 -1.20
C PHE A 133 -0.02 0.37 0.32
N GLY A 134 0.23 -0.80 0.91
CA GLY A 134 -0.14 -1.04 2.30
C GLY A 134 -1.66 -0.95 2.50
N ASN A 135 -2.11 -0.06 3.37
CA ASN A 135 -3.53 0.16 3.68
C ASN A 135 -4.06 1.52 3.17
N LYS A 136 -3.28 2.24 2.35
CA LYS A 136 -3.69 3.52 1.77
C LYS A 136 -3.98 3.38 0.28
N ASP A 137 -4.93 4.18 -0.18
CA ASP A 137 -5.27 4.40 -1.58
C ASP A 137 -4.26 5.35 -2.24
N TRP A 138 -3.92 5.04 -3.49
CA TRP A 138 -2.91 5.74 -4.28
C TRP A 138 -3.51 6.14 -5.63
N GLN A 139 -3.57 7.44 -5.86
CA GLN A 139 -4.22 8.03 -7.02
C GLN A 139 -3.37 9.19 -7.53
N ALA A 140 -3.25 9.31 -8.86
CA ALA A 140 -2.58 10.45 -9.48
C ALA A 140 -3.22 11.77 -9.03
N GLY A 141 -2.40 12.79 -8.75
CA GLY A 141 -2.79 14.05 -8.13
C GLY A 141 -2.84 14.03 -6.60
N GLY A 142 -2.93 12.85 -5.97
CA GLY A 142 -3.00 12.71 -4.52
C GLY A 142 -1.77 13.29 -3.81
N ALA A 143 -1.98 14.04 -2.73
CA ALA A 143 -0.90 14.55 -1.90
C ALA A 143 -0.33 13.45 -1.01
N ILE A 144 0.99 13.44 -0.83
CA ILE A 144 1.67 12.43 -0.03
C ILE A 144 2.91 13.00 0.65
N VAL A 145 3.23 12.46 1.82
CA VAL A 145 4.51 12.65 2.47
C VAL A 145 5.28 11.33 2.45
N ILE A 146 6.47 11.34 1.88
CA ILE A 146 7.36 10.17 1.75
C ILE A 146 8.66 10.44 2.51
N LYS A 147 9.25 9.38 3.07
CA LYS A 147 10.53 9.45 3.78
C LYS A 147 11.45 8.30 3.44
N SER A 148 12.75 8.59 3.42
CA SER A 148 13.82 7.61 3.43
C SER A 148 14.65 7.79 4.71
N SER A 149 15.81 7.14 4.78
CA SER A 149 16.73 7.26 5.92
C SER A 149 17.27 8.69 6.14
N LYS A 150 17.39 9.49 5.07
CA LYS A 150 18.03 10.82 5.11
C LYS A 150 17.12 11.99 4.79
N VAL A 151 15.99 11.73 4.14
CA VAL A 151 15.10 12.80 3.66
C VAL A 151 13.64 12.49 3.93
N LYS A 152 12.86 13.56 4.05
CA LYS A 152 11.41 13.53 4.15
C LYS A 152 10.86 14.63 3.26
N PHE A 153 9.96 14.28 2.35
CA PHE A 153 9.39 15.18 1.37
C PHE A 153 7.87 15.11 1.36
N GLY A 154 7.23 16.27 1.23
CA GLY A 154 5.84 16.37 0.82
C GLY A 154 5.78 16.58 -0.70
N GLY A 155 4.89 15.87 -1.38
CA GLY A 155 4.74 15.94 -2.82
C GLY A 155 3.38 15.43 -3.28
N ASN A 156 3.26 15.18 -4.57
CA ASN A 156 2.08 14.61 -5.18
C ASN A 156 2.43 13.37 -5.98
N ILE A 157 1.52 12.40 -6.00
CA ILE A 157 1.61 11.26 -6.91
C ILE A 157 1.40 11.81 -8.33
N TYR A 158 2.46 11.82 -9.13
CA TYR A 158 2.47 12.38 -10.47
C TYR A 158 1.88 11.41 -11.49
N ASN A 159 2.33 10.16 -11.44
CA ASN A 159 1.89 9.11 -12.33
C ASN A 159 2.03 7.73 -11.68
N ILE A 160 1.27 6.76 -12.18
CA ILE A 160 1.30 5.36 -11.75
C ILE A 160 1.24 4.51 -13.01
N THR A 161 2.18 3.56 -13.16
CA THR A 161 2.24 2.63 -14.28
C THR A 161 2.50 1.19 -13.81
N ASP A 162 1.96 0.23 -14.55
CA ASP A 162 2.01 -1.22 -14.28
C ASP A 162 3.27 -1.89 -14.86
#